data_AF-A0A8J5ZFF3-F1
#
_entry.id   AF-A0A8J5ZFF3-F1
#
_cell.length_a   1.000
_cell.length_b   1.000
_cell.length_c   1.000
_cell.angle_alpha   90.00
_cell.angle_beta   90.00
_cell.angle_gamma   90.00
#
_symmetry.space_group_name_H-M   'P 1'
#
loop_
_entity.id
_entity.type
_entity.pdbx_description
1 polymer ?
#
loop_
_entity_poly.entity_id
_entity_poly.type
_entity_poly.pdbx_seq_one_letter_code
_entity_poly.pdbx_strand_id
1 'polypeptide(L)'
;MASGRDRRVVGTLHLLLLVATLPPTILGAIAWTEEKNYHQPAILNSSSLRQVAEGTSISEMWQNDLRPLLIERYPGSPGSFAARQHIMQRIQRLQADWVLEVDTFLSWTPYGYRSFSNIISTLNPTAKRHLVLACHYDSKYFPHWENRVFVGATDSAVPCAMMLELARALDKKLLSLKNISDSRPDLSLQFIFFDGEEAFLHWSYSDSLYGSKHLALKMASTPHPPGARDTTQLHGMDLLVLLDLIGAPNPTFPNFFPNSARWFQRLQAIGKHHY
;
A
#
# COMPACT_ATOMS: atom_id res chain seq x y z
N MET A 1 -87.71 40.72 3.59
CA MET A 1 -88.20 39.49 2.94
C MET A 1 -87.01 38.78 2.32
N ALA A 2 -86.87 37.47 2.58
CA ALA A 2 -85.80 36.52 2.20
C ALA A 2 -84.38 36.88 2.71
N SER A 3 -83.80 36.34 3.79
CA SER A 3 -83.67 34.97 4.34
C SER A 3 -82.92 33.99 3.44
N GLY A 4 -81.72 33.57 3.88
CA GLY A 4 -80.98 32.45 3.30
C GLY A 4 -79.67 32.17 4.06
N ARG A 5 -79.77 31.49 5.21
CA ARG A 5 -78.66 30.76 5.86
C ARG A 5 -78.63 29.35 5.25
N ASP A 6 -77.44 28.81 4.97
CA ASP A 6 -77.11 27.40 5.20
C ASP A 6 -75.58 27.24 5.11
N ARG A 7 -74.89 27.00 6.24
CA ARG A 7 -74.56 25.71 6.88
C ARG A 7 -73.41 24.96 6.20
N ARG A 8 -72.31 24.93 6.95
CA ARG A 8 -71.15 24.04 6.83
C ARG A 8 -71.60 22.57 6.86
N VAL A 9 -71.02 21.76 5.98
CA VAL A 9 -70.75 20.34 6.27
C VAL A 9 -69.31 20.04 5.82
N VAL A 10 -68.56 19.54 6.79
CA VAL A 10 -67.19 19.05 6.69
C VAL A 10 -67.23 17.70 5.98
N GLY A 11 -66.39 17.54 4.94
CA GLY A 11 -66.20 16.29 4.23
C GLY A 11 -64.72 16.06 3.98
N THR A 12 -64.07 15.41 4.94
CA THR A 12 -62.73 14.85 4.86
C THR A 12 -62.63 13.83 3.74
N LEU A 13 -61.73 14.05 2.77
CA LEU A 13 -61.18 12.95 1.97
C LEU A 13 -59.65 13.12 1.91
N HIS A 14 -58.97 12.32 2.71
CA HIS A 14 -57.53 12.18 2.74
C HIS A 14 -57.05 11.53 1.45
N LEU A 15 -56.29 12.28 0.63
CA LEU A 15 -55.51 11.69 -0.44
C LEU A 15 -54.19 11.17 0.15
N LEU A 16 -54.22 9.93 0.64
CA LEU A 16 -53.05 9.13 0.97
C LEU A 16 -52.28 8.84 -0.32
N LEU A 17 -51.26 9.66 -0.60
CA LEU A 17 -50.19 9.28 -1.52
C LEU A 17 -49.32 8.23 -0.82
N LEU A 18 -49.67 6.96 -1.06
CA LEU A 18 -48.77 5.82 -0.90
C LEU A 18 -47.57 6.02 -1.83
N VAL A 19 -46.56 6.75 -1.36
CA VAL A 19 -45.19 6.46 -1.79
C VAL A 19 -44.87 5.14 -1.11
N ALA A 20 -44.93 4.06 -1.88
CA ALA A 20 -44.39 2.78 -1.47
C ALA A 20 -42.91 3.00 -1.11
N THR A 21 -42.64 3.18 0.17
CA THR A 21 -41.33 2.88 0.74
C THR A 21 -41.17 1.40 0.53
N LEU A 22 -40.53 1.04 -0.59
CA LEU A 22 -39.89 -0.27 -0.68
C LEU A 22 -39.08 -0.39 0.61
N PRO A 23 -39.34 -1.41 1.45
CA PRO A 23 -38.41 -1.69 2.53
C PRO A 23 -37.03 -1.80 1.87
N PRO A 24 -35.96 -1.26 2.46
CA PRO A 24 -34.63 -1.55 1.96
C PRO A 24 -34.57 -3.07 1.88
N THR A 25 -34.59 -3.58 0.64
CA THR A 25 -34.23 -4.96 0.38
C THR A 25 -32.93 -5.14 1.12
N ILE A 26 -32.88 -6.16 1.97
CA ILE A 26 -31.66 -6.62 2.62
C ILE A 26 -30.73 -7.07 1.48
N LEU A 27 -30.15 -6.12 0.77
CA LEU A 27 -28.83 -6.24 0.20
C LEU A 27 -27.97 -6.41 1.44
N GLY A 28 -27.73 -7.66 1.82
CA GLY A 28 -26.85 -7.97 2.93
C GLY A 28 -25.60 -7.12 2.77
N ALA A 29 -25.23 -6.38 3.81
CA ALA A 29 -24.04 -5.55 3.79
C ALA A 29 -22.88 -6.41 3.24
N ILE A 30 -22.24 -5.94 2.16
CA ILE A 30 -21.12 -6.64 1.53
C ILE A 30 -20.09 -6.95 2.63
N ALA A 31 -19.57 -8.17 2.67
CA ALA A 31 -18.54 -8.52 3.64
C ALA A 31 -17.35 -7.58 3.46
N TRP A 32 -16.77 -7.08 4.56
CA TRP A 32 -15.73 -6.05 4.48
C TRP A 32 -14.52 -6.48 3.61
N THR A 33 -14.24 -7.78 3.59
CA THR A 33 -13.16 -8.40 2.78
C THR A 33 -13.42 -8.34 1.27
N GLU A 34 -14.66 -8.14 0.85
CA GLU A 34 -15.07 -8.01 -0.54
C GLU A 34 -15.13 -6.55 -1.01
N GLU A 35 -15.05 -5.57 -0.11
CA GLU A 35 -15.13 -4.14 -0.45
C GLU A 35 -14.06 -3.73 -1.48
N LYS A 36 -12.88 -4.38 -1.47
CA LYS A 36 -11.81 -4.18 -2.44
C LYS A 36 -12.21 -4.47 -3.89
N ASN A 37 -13.20 -5.34 -4.10
CA ASN A 37 -13.72 -5.64 -5.43
C ASN A 37 -14.56 -4.50 -6.01
N TYR A 38 -15.17 -3.70 -5.13
CA TYR A 38 -16.06 -2.59 -5.52
C TYR A 38 -15.41 -1.21 -5.38
N HIS A 39 -14.29 -1.11 -4.67
CA HIS A 39 -13.59 0.15 -4.40
C HIS A 39 -13.27 0.93 -5.68
N GLN A 40 -13.66 2.20 -5.72
CA GLN A 40 -13.42 3.13 -6.83
C GLN A 40 -12.45 4.25 -6.40
N PRO A 41 -11.57 4.71 -7.32
CA PRO A 41 -10.69 5.82 -7.02
C PRO A 41 -11.47 7.15 -6.97
N ALA A 42 -11.12 8.02 -6.02
CA ALA A 42 -11.45 9.44 -6.11
C ALA A 42 -10.47 10.12 -7.08
N ILE A 43 -10.92 10.41 -8.31
CA ILE A 43 -10.05 10.93 -9.38
C ILE A 43 -9.68 12.39 -9.10
N LEU A 44 -8.37 12.69 -9.14
CA LEU A 44 -7.84 14.04 -9.00
C LEU A 44 -8.10 14.88 -10.26
N ASN A 45 -8.46 16.15 -10.07
CA ASN A 45 -8.54 17.13 -11.14
C ASN A 45 -7.13 17.67 -11.51
N SER A 46 -7.04 18.44 -12.60
CA SER A 46 -5.76 18.94 -13.13
C SER A 46 -4.98 19.85 -12.18
N SER A 47 -5.64 20.62 -11.31
CA SER A 47 -4.95 21.43 -10.30
C SER A 47 -4.35 20.55 -9.21
N SER A 48 -5.08 19.53 -8.76
CA SER A 48 -4.58 18.58 -7.76
C SER A 48 -3.45 17.70 -8.30
N LEU A 49 -3.52 17.30 -9.58
CA LEU A 49 -2.43 16.58 -10.25
C LEU A 49 -1.14 17.41 -10.32
N ARG A 50 -1.25 18.70 -10.71
CA ARG A 50 -0.10 19.63 -10.70
C ARG A 50 0.48 19.78 -9.30
N GLN A 51 -0.37 19.96 -8.27
CA GLN A 51 0.10 20.05 -6.89
C GLN A 51 0.87 18.79 -6.45
N VAL A 52 0.44 17.59 -6.85
CA VAL A 52 1.15 16.34 -6.54
C VAL A 52 2.47 16.27 -7.30
N ALA A 53 2.48 16.61 -8.59
CA ALA A 53 3.69 16.60 -9.42
C ALA A 53 4.76 17.60 -8.91
N GLU A 54 4.35 18.79 -8.49
CA GLU A 54 5.23 19.82 -7.90
C GLU A 54 5.65 19.48 -6.46
N GLY A 55 4.91 18.60 -5.77
CA GLY A 55 5.15 18.23 -4.38
C GLY A 55 6.26 17.19 -4.17
N THR A 56 6.71 16.54 -5.25
CA THR A 56 7.82 15.59 -5.23
C THR A 56 9.12 16.23 -5.74
N SER A 57 10.26 15.80 -5.22
CA SER A 57 11.58 16.30 -5.64
C SER A 57 12.54 15.15 -5.90
N ILE A 58 12.88 14.94 -7.17
CA ILE A 58 13.80 13.88 -7.58
C ILE A 58 15.22 14.10 -7.04
N SER A 59 15.67 15.36 -6.91
CA SER A 59 16.99 15.67 -6.35
C SER A 59 17.06 15.38 -4.86
N GLU A 60 16.00 15.70 -4.12
CA GLU A 60 15.89 15.39 -2.69
C GLU A 60 15.84 13.87 -2.47
N MET A 61 15.02 13.15 -3.25
CA MET A 61 14.97 11.68 -3.23
C MET A 61 16.36 11.09 -3.54
N TRP A 62 17.03 11.59 -4.58
CA TRP A 62 18.35 11.10 -4.98
C TRP A 62 19.37 11.26 -3.84
N GLN A 63 19.47 12.46 -3.30
CA GLN A 63 20.47 12.79 -2.28
C GLN A 63 20.20 12.11 -0.94
N ASN A 64 18.94 12.10 -0.52
CA ASN A 64 18.57 11.81 0.86
C ASN A 64 17.92 10.45 1.06
N ASP A 65 17.39 9.81 0.01
CA ASP A 65 16.71 8.52 0.11
C ASP A 65 17.45 7.43 -0.69
N LEU A 66 17.85 7.70 -1.93
CA LEU A 66 18.51 6.74 -2.82
C LEU A 66 20.00 6.56 -2.53
N ARG A 67 20.80 7.63 -2.52
CA ARG A 67 22.26 7.55 -2.39
C ARG A 67 22.72 6.74 -1.16
N PRO A 68 22.09 6.86 0.04
CA PRO A 68 22.46 6.03 1.19
C PRO A 68 22.17 4.53 1.03
N LEU A 69 21.25 4.17 0.12
CA LEU A 69 20.93 2.78 -0.20
C LEU A 69 21.84 2.20 -1.29
N LEU A 70 22.60 3.01 -2.04
CA LEU A 70 23.55 2.55 -3.08
C LEU A 70 24.84 1.98 -2.48
N ILE A 71 24.68 0.99 -1.61
CA ILE A 71 25.72 0.22 -0.93
C ILE A 71 25.43 -1.28 -1.09
N GLU A 72 26.44 -2.12 -0.93
CA GLU A 72 26.26 -3.57 -0.80
C GLU A 72 25.47 -3.87 0.48
N ARG A 73 24.33 -4.56 0.36
CA ARG A 73 23.36 -4.74 1.44
C ARG A 73 22.64 -6.09 1.43
N TYR A 74 23.34 -7.16 1.02
CA TYR A 74 22.80 -8.53 1.09
C TYR A 74 22.46 -8.94 2.54
N PRO A 75 21.56 -9.92 2.76
CA PRO A 75 21.07 -10.23 4.10
C PRO A 75 22.20 -10.63 5.07
N GLY A 76 22.21 -10.03 6.25
CA GLY A 76 23.24 -10.21 7.29
C GLY A 76 24.51 -9.38 7.12
N SER A 77 24.67 -8.62 6.03
CA SER A 77 25.80 -7.69 5.87
C SER A 77 25.67 -6.44 6.76
N PRO A 78 26.77 -5.72 7.02
CA PRO A 78 26.70 -4.38 7.64
C PRO A 78 25.81 -3.41 6.85
N GLY A 79 25.80 -3.51 5.52
CA GLY A 79 24.96 -2.68 4.67
C GLY A 79 23.47 -3.00 4.76
N SER A 80 23.08 -4.26 5.01
CA SER A 80 21.68 -4.62 5.31
C SER A 80 21.21 -3.91 6.59
N PHE A 81 22.04 -3.89 7.64
CA PHE A 81 21.74 -3.13 8.86
C PHE A 81 21.63 -1.62 8.57
N ALA A 82 22.59 -1.05 7.84
CA ALA A 82 22.59 0.38 7.49
C ALA A 82 21.37 0.77 6.64
N ALA A 83 21.01 -0.03 5.64
CA ALA A 83 19.85 0.18 4.78
C ALA A 83 18.55 0.14 5.59
N ARG A 84 18.40 -0.84 6.49
CA ARG A 84 17.23 -0.93 7.38
C ARG A 84 17.12 0.28 8.30
N GLN A 85 18.22 0.68 8.95
CA GLN A 85 18.23 1.87 9.80
C GLN A 85 17.88 3.13 9.01
N HIS A 86 18.44 3.29 7.82
CA HIS A 86 18.11 4.39 6.93
C HIS A 86 16.61 4.42 6.64
N ILE A 87 16.04 3.35 6.08
CA ILE A 87 14.59 3.27 5.76
C ILE A 87 13.73 3.65 6.97
N MET A 88 14.00 3.05 8.14
CA MET A 88 13.25 3.32 9.37
C MET A 88 13.36 4.79 9.79
N GLN A 89 14.56 5.38 9.80
CA GLN A 89 14.78 6.78 10.18
C GLN A 89 14.11 7.76 9.20
N ARG A 90 14.12 7.45 7.90
CA ARG A 90 13.46 8.26 6.86
C ARG A 90 11.95 8.32 7.03
N ILE A 91 11.34 7.25 7.55
CA ILE A 91 9.92 7.17 7.88
C ILE A 91 9.63 7.83 9.24
N GLN A 92 10.44 7.58 10.28
CA GLN A 92 10.22 8.09 11.64
C GLN A 92 10.21 9.61 11.76
N ARG A 93 10.90 10.31 10.87
CA ARG A 93 10.93 11.79 10.83
C ARG A 93 9.67 12.43 10.22
N LEU A 94 8.78 11.63 9.63
CA LEU A 94 7.56 12.11 9.00
C LEU A 94 6.50 12.47 10.05
N GLN A 95 5.53 13.30 9.68
CA GLN A 95 4.46 13.72 10.58
C GLN A 95 3.34 12.69 10.67
N ALA A 96 3.07 11.97 9.58
CA ALA A 96 2.09 10.90 9.56
C ALA A 96 2.44 9.79 10.57
N ASP A 97 1.41 9.19 11.16
CA ASP A 97 1.50 8.32 12.34
C ASP A 97 1.94 6.89 11.97
N TRP A 98 3.10 6.77 11.32
CA TRP A 98 3.63 5.49 10.86
C TRP A 98 4.05 4.60 12.03
N VAL A 99 3.48 3.40 12.09
CA VAL A 99 3.91 2.35 13.02
C VAL A 99 4.90 1.45 12.29
N LEU A 100 6.13 1.35 12.83
CA LEU A 100 7.20 0.52 12.29
C LEU A 100 7.29 -0.80 13.05
N GLU A 101 7.35 -1.88 12.28
CA GLU A 101 7.61 -3.24 12.76
C GLU A 101 8.77 -3.84 11.97
N VAL A 102 9.64 -4.56 12.66
CA VAL A 102 10.72 -5.33 12.03
C VAL A 102 10.43 -6.81 12.25
N ASP A 103 10.08 -7.51 11.19
CA ASP A 103 9.81 -8.94 11.20
C ASP A 103 11.11 -9.70 10.96
N THR A 104 11.78 -10.07 12.07
CA THR A 104 13.07 -10.78 12.03
C THR A 104 12.88 -12.27 12.24
N PHE A 105 13.49 -13.09 11.38
CA PHE A 105 13.38 -14.54 11.41
C PHE A 105 14.67 -15.21 10.90
N LEU A 106 14.83 -16.50 11.20
CA LEU A 106 15.91 -17.33 10.68
C LEU A 106 15.41 -18.22 9.54
N SER A 107 16.22 -18.37 8.50
CA SER A 107 15.97 -19.35 7.44
C SER A 107 17.25 -20.03 6.99
N TRP A 108 17.12 -21.26 6.48
CA TRP A 108 18.23 -22.00 5.89
C TRP A 108 18.55 -21.46 4.50
N THR A 109 19.84 -21.27 4.21
CA THR A 109 20.36 -20.81 2.91
C THR A 109 21.43 -21.78 2.41
N PRO A 110 21.90 -21.67 1.16
CA PRO A 110 23.08 -22.41 0.69
C PRO A 110 24.34 -22.20 1.57
N TYR A 111 24.37 -21.14 2.39
CA TYR A 111 25.45 -20.81 3.32
C TYR A 111 25.08 -21.08 4.80
N GLY A 112 24.09 -21.93 5.06
CA GLY A 112 23.60 -22.26 6.40
C GLY A 112 22.51 -21.30 6.90
N TYR A 113 22.19 -21.37 8.19
CA TYR A 113 21.17 -20.50 8.79
C TYR A 113 21.59 -19.03 8.78
N ARG A 114 20.71 -18.16 8.28
CA ARG A 114 20.87 -16.71 8.28
C ARG A 114 19.64 -16.01 8.83
N SER A 115 19.87 -14.82 9.39
CA SER A 115 18.82 -13.92 9.86
C SER A 115 18.41 -12.97 8.75
N PHE A 116 17.11 -12.73 8.64
CA PHE A 116 16.46 -11.82 7.71
C PHE A 116 15.53 -10.90 8.50
N SER A 117 15.33 -9.68 8.04
CA SER A 117 14.51 -8.68 8.71
C SER A 117 13.67 -7.90 7.69
N ASN A 118 12.41 -8.30 7.47
CA ASN A 118 11.48 -7.45 6.71
C ASN A 118 11.18 -6.18 7.51
N ILE A 119 10.92 -5.07 6.82
CA ILE A 119 10.49 -3.81 7.43
C ILE A 119 9.05 -3.56 7.00
N ILE A 120 8.15 -3.40 7.97
CA ILE A 120 6.75 -3.08 7.75
C ILE A 120 6.48 -1.71 8.35
N SER A 121 5.88 -0.83 7.57
CA SER A 121 5.45 0.50 8.02
C SER A 121 3.97 0.68 7.73
N THR A 122 3.16 0.90 8.75
CA THR A 122 1.70 0.88 8.62
C THR A 122 1.09 2.15 9.20
N LEU A 123 0.25 2.84 8.42
CA LEU A 123 -0.67 3.85 8.94
C LEU A 123 -1.96 3.17 9.38
N ASN A 124 -2.45 3.51 10.57
CA ASN A 124 -3.64 2.90 11.19
C ASN A 124 -3.58 1.36 11.18
N PRO A 125 -2.75 0.72 12.02
CA PRO A 125 -2.57 -0.74 12.00
C PRO A 125 -3.86 -1.54 12.24
N THR A 126 -4.86 -0.95 12.89
CA THR A 126 -6.15 -1.60 13.17
C THR A 126 -7.20 -1.37 12.07
N ALA A 127 -6.91 -0.54 11.06
CA ALA A 127 -7.80 -0.39 9.91
C ALA A 127 -7.97 -1.75 9.23
N LYS A 128 -9.18 -2.11 8.84
CA LYS A 128 -9.44 -3.44 8.26
C LYS A 128 -8.70 -3.66 6.95
N ARG A 129 -8.57 -2.60 6.14
CA ARG A 129 -8.01 -2.68 4.79
C ARG A 129 -6.79 -1.79 4.61
N HIS A 130 -5.81 -2.27 3.86
CA HIS A 130 -4.63 -1.50 3.47
C HIS A 130 -4.32 -1.67 1.99
N LEU A 131 -4.06 -0.55 1.31
CA LEU A 131 -3.27 -0.56 0.09
C LEU A 131 -1.82 -0.81 0.48
N VAL A 132 -1.18 -1.82 -0.10
CA VAL A 132 0.19 -2.20 0.22
C VAL A 132 1.11 -1.86 -0.95
N LEU A 133 2.10 -1.01 -0.72
CA LEU A 133 3.23 -0.84 -1.65
C LEU A 133 4.44 -1.59 -1.11
N ALA A 134 5.14 -2.30 -1.97
CA ALA A 134 6.29 -3.08 -1.55
C ALA A 134 7.44 -3.04 -2.56
N CYS A 135 8.63 -3.31 -2.06
CA CYS A 135 9.82 -3.67 -2.84
C CYS A 135 10.70 -4.54 -1.93
N HIS A 136 11.84 -5.00 -2.43
CA HIS A 136 12.88 -5.60 -1.59
C HIS A 136 14.01 -4.60 -1.36
N TYR A 137 14.60 -4.61 -0.17
CA TYR A 137 15.68 -3.68 0.18
C TYR A 137 17.06 -4.35 0.19
N ASP A 138 17.12 -5.68 0.15
CA ASP A 138 18.39 -6.38 0.01
C ASP A 138 18.99 -6.13 -1.39
N SER A 139 20.28 -6.42 -1.52
CA SER A 139 20.95 -6.51 -2.81
C SER A 139 21.47 -7.94 -2.98
N LYS A 140 21.47 -8.45 -4.20
CA LYS A 140 22.06 -9.75 -4.51
C LYS A 140 23.50 -9.87 -4.02
N TYR A 141 23.83 -10.99 -3.38
CA TYR A 141 25.20 -11.31 -3.01
C TYR A 141 26.02 -11.68 -4.25
N PHE A 142 27.13 -10.98 -4.45
CA PHE A 142 28.16 -11.35 -5.43
C PHE A 142 29.54 -11.23 -4.78
N PRO A 143 30.49 -12.15 -5.08
CA PRO A 143 31.89 -11.91 -4.80
C PRO A 143 32.37 -10.62 -5.46
N HIS A 144 33.22 -9.86 -4.78
CA HIS A 144 33.78 -8.62 -5.32
C HIS A 144 34.63 -8.91 -6.57
N TRP A 145 34.54 -8.04 -7.59
CA TRP A 145 35.27 -8.17 -8.85
C TRP A 145 35.92 -6.85 -9.23
N GLU A 146 37.26 -6.82 -9.35
CA GLU A 146 38.03 -5.62 -9.73
C GLU A 146 37.68 -4.37 -8.89
N ASN A 147 37.59 -4.53 -7.57
CA ASN A 147 37.17 -3.48 -6.61
C ASN A 147 35.74 -2.94 -6.84
N ARG A 148 34.91 -3.65 -7.61
CA ARG A 148 33.49 -3.35 -7.79
C ARG A 148 32.63 -4.21 -6.88
N VAL A 149 31.54 -3.60 -6.42
CA VAL A 149 30.50 -4.24 -5.61
C VAL A 149 29.16 -4.09 -6.32
N PHE A 150 28.30 -5.09 -6.18
CA PHE A 150 26.93 -5.00 -6.67
C PHE A 150 26.09 -4.24 -5.66
N VAL A 151 25.48 -3.14 -6.12
CA VAL A 151 24.63 -2.29 -5.29
C VAL A 151 23.16 -2.32 -5.69
N GLY A 152 22.77 -3.09 -6.70
CA GLY A 152 21.36 -3.24 -7.10
C GLY A 152 20.61 -1.90 -7.18
N ALA A 153 21.07 -0.99 -8.05
CA ALA A 153 20.52 0.36 -8.11
C ALA A 153 19.03 0.35 -8.51
N THR A 154 18.69 -0.30 -9.61
CA THR A 154 17.30 -0.53 -10.02
C THR A 154 16.62 -1.65 -9.24
N ASP A 155 17.40 -2.41 -8.48
CA ASP A 155 17.12 -3.76 -8.00
C ASP A 155 17.52 -3.93 -6.51
N SER A 156 16.83 -3.33 -5.56
CA SER A 156 15.69 -2.41 -5.71
C SER A 156 15.89 -1.11 -4.92
N ALA A 157 17.10 -0.51 -4.98
CA ALA A 157 17.38 0.75 -4.27
C ALA A 157 16.50 1.92 -4.74
N VAL A 158 16.28 2.04 -6.05
CA VAL A 158 15.36 3.04 -6.64
C VAL A 158 13.92 2.81 -6.19
N PRO A 159 13.32 1.59 -6.31
CA PRO A 159 12.03 1.29 -5.69
C PRO A 159 11.92 1.66 -4.20
N CYS A 160 12.94 1.35 -3.39
CA CYS A 160 12.98 1.75 -1.99
C CYS A 160 12.89 3.28 -1.84
N ALA A 161 13.70 4.02 -2.59
CA ALA A 161 13.72 5.48 -2.55
C ALA A 161 12.40 6.10 -3.04
N MET A 162 11.76 5.51 -4.05
CA MET A 162 10.44 5.94 -4.54
C MET A 162 9.37 5.83 -3.45
N MET A 163 9.37 4.74 -2.68
CA MET A 163 8.43 4.56 -1.56
C MET A 163 8.67 5.57 -0.43
N LEU A 164 9.94 5.83 -0.09
CA LEU A 164 10.31 6.86 0.91
C LEU A 164 9.94 8.27 0.47
N GLU A 165 10.17 8.61 -0.80
CA GLU A 165 9.78 9.90 -1.37
C GLU A 165 8.26 10.06 -1.44
N LEU A 166 7.51 8.99 -1.78
CA LEU A 166 6.05 9.02 -1.73
C LEU A 166 5.54 9.33 -0.32
N ALA A 167 6.12 8.68 0.70
CA ALA A 167 5.82 8.92 2.09
C ALA A 167 6.04 10.40 2.46
N ARG A 168 7.18 10.97 2.05
CA ARG A 168 7.56 12.36 2.33
C ARG A 168 6.70 13.37 1.58
N ALA A 169 6.51 13.19 0.27
CA ALA A 169 5.75 14.10 -0.59
C ALA A 169 4.27 14.15 -0.21
N LEU A 170 3.71 13.03 0.27
CA LEU A 170 2.32 12.92 0.69
C LEU A 170 2.10 13.06 2.19
N ASP A 171 3.15 13.30 2.99
CA ASP A 171 3.13 13.25 4.46
C ASP A 171 1.96 14.02 5.08
N LYS A 172 1.75 15.28 4.66
CA LYS A 172 0.62 16.11 5.15
C LYS A 172 -0.75 15.52 4.81
N LYS A 173 -0.91 14.89 3.64
CA LYS A 173 -2.17 14.24 3.24
C LYS A 173 -2.36 12.94 4.02
N LEU A 174 -1.30 12.17 4.21
CA LEU A 174 -1.30 10.92 4.98
C LEU A 174 -1.55 11.15 6.47
N LEU A 175 -1.09 12.27 7.04
CA LEU A 175 -1.40 12.68 8.41
C LEU A 175 -2.92 12.79 8.66
N SER A 176 -3.71 13.16 7.64
CA SER A 176 -5.17 13.24 7.77
C SER A 176 -5.85 11.88 7.97
N LEU A 177 -5.13 10.77 7.78
CA LEU A 177 -5.61 9.41 8.08
C LEU A 177 -5.58 9.11 9.59
N LYS A 178 -4.89 9.90 10.42
CA LYS A 178 -4.87 9.69 11.88
C LYS A 178 -6.24 9.86 12.53
N ASN A 179 -7.06 10.77 12.02
CA ASN A 179 -8.38 11.10 12.54
C ASN A 179 -9.46 10.69 11.53
N ILE A 180 -9.57 9.38 11.26
CA ILE A 180 -10.67 8.86 10.43
C ILE A 180 -11.98 9.07 11.18
N SER A 181 -12.88 9.88 10.60
CA SER A 181 -14.29 9.92 10.99
C SER A 181 -15.01 8.70 10.42
N ASP A 182 -16.09 8.26 11.08
CA ASP A 182 -16.95 7.13 10.63
C ASP A 182 -17.49 7.26 9.19
N SER A 183 -17.36 8.44 8.58
CA SER A 183 -17.77 8.75 7.20
C SER A 183 -16.75 8.39 6.11
N ARG A 184 -15.56 7.89 6.45
CA ARG A 184 -14.55 7.44 5.46
C ARG A 184 -14.44 5.92 5.43
N PRO A 185 -14.08 5.31 4.27
CA PRO A 185 -13.81 3.88 4.21
C PRO A 185 -12.66 3.50 5.14
N ASP A 186 -12.78 2.33 5.77
CA ASP A 186 -11.78 1.75 6.68
C ASP A 186 -10.58 1.18 5.89
N LEU A 187 -9.91 2.07 5.16
CA LEU A 187 -8.79 1.81 4.25
C LEU A 187 -7.64 2.76 4.55
N SER A 188 -6.44 2.20 4.72
CA SER A 188 -5.21 2.95 4.97
C SER A 188 -4.06 2.48 4.06
N LEU A 189 -2.82 2.86 4.40
CA LEU A 189 -1.61 2.58 3.61
C LEU A 189 -0.60 1.78 4.43
N GLN A 190 0.04 0.81 3.78
CA GLN A 190 1.13 0.04 4.34
C GLN A 190 2.29 -0.04 3.34
N PHE A 191 3.51 0.06 3.84
CA PHE A 191 4.73 -0.24 3.11
C PHE A 191 5.38 -1.49 3.64
N ILE A 192 5.89 -2.32 2.72
CA ILE A 192 6.70 -3.49 3.05
C ILE A 192 8.01 -3.42 2.27
N PHE A 193 9.13 -3.48 2.99
CA PHE A 193 10.45 -3.65 2.40
C PHE A 193 10.94 -5.05 2.76
N PHE A 194 10.86 -5.97 1.78
CA PHE A 194 11.25 -7.36 1.96
C PHE A 194 12.77 -7.50 2.08
N ASP A 195 13.21 -8.45 2.92
CA ASP A 195 14.60 -8.90 2.99
C ASP A 195 14.77 -10.25 2.29
N GLY A 196 15.93 -10.49 1.70
CA GLY A 196 16.25 -11.73 1.03
C GLY A 196 15.26 -12.10 -0.08
N GLU A 197 14.91 -11.14 -0.95
CA GLU A 197 14.25 -11.50 -2.21
C GLU A 197 15.18 -12.40 -3.02
N GLU A 198 16.46 -12.02 -3.04
CA GLU A 198 17.45 -12.59 -3.92
C GLU A 198 17.90 -13.97 -3.47
N ALA A 199 18.19 -14.81 -4.47
CA ALA A 199 18.92 -16.04 -4.25
C ALA A 199 20.36 -15.74 -3.82
N PHE A 200 20.87 -16.46 -2.82
CA PHE A 200 22.27 -16.40 -2.41
C PHE A 200 23.20 -17.04 -3.44
N LEU A 201 22.76 -18.08 -4.13
CA LEU A 201 23.57 -18.81 -5.11
C LEU A 201 22.81 -19.02 -6.42
N HIS A 202 21.74 -19.81 -6.38
CA HIS A 202 20.97 -20.19 -7.57
C HIS A 202 19.49 -20.09 -7.27
N TRP A 203 18.80 -19.26 -8.06
CA TRP A 203 17.36 -19.07 -7.91
C TRP A 203 16.63 -20.41 -7.96
N SER A 204 16.02 -20.75 -6.84
CA SER A 204 15.27 -22.00 -6.67
C SER A 204 14.17 -21.80 -5.64
N TYR A 205 13.28 -22.78 -5.51
CA TYR A 205 12.21 -22.72 -4.50
C TYR A 205 12.74 -22.52 -3.07
N SER A 206 13.93 -23.05 -2.74
CA SER A 206 14.55 -22.93 -1.40
C SER A 206 15.60 -21.80 -1.28
N ASP A 207 16.00 -21.20 -2.41
CA ASP A 207 17.00 -20.13 -2.47
C ASP A 207 16.43 -18.95 -3.25
N SER A 208 15.40 -18.33 -2.68
CA SER A 208 14.73 -17.13 -3.18
C SER A 208 13.60 -16.72 -2.22
N LEU A 209 13.19 -15.46 -2.26
CA LEU A 209 11.94 -14.97 -1.68
C LEU A 209 11.80 -15.28 -0.18
N TYR A 210 12.91 -15.20 0.56
CA TYR A 210 12.97 -15.55 1.98
C TYR A 210 11.98 -14.72 2.80
N GLY A 211 12.10 -13.39 2.70
CA GLY A 211 11.27 -12.44 3.44
C GLY A 211 9.80 -12.51 3.09
N SER A 212 9.48 -12.58 1.80
CA SER A 212 8.10 -12.58 1.33
C SER A 212 7.37 -13.90 1.60
N LYS A 213 8.04 -15.06 1.47
CA LYS A 213 7.46 -16.35 1.89
C LYS A 213 7.16 -16.38 3.38
N HIS A 214 8.11 -15.91 4.21
CA HIS A 214 7.91 -15.83 5.66
C HIS A 214 6.73 -14.92 6.01
N LEU A 215 6.74 -13.69 5.51
CA LEU A 215 5.73 -12.69 5.87
C LEU A 215 4.34 -13.07 5.36
N ALA A 216 4.22 -13.63 4.15
CA ALA A 216 2.93 -14.09 3.64
C ALA A 216 2.31 -15.19 4.53
N LEU A 217 3.11 -16.15 5.00
CA LEU A 217 2.65 -17.20 5.93
C LEU A 217 2.26 -16.63 7.30
N LYS A 218 3.03 -15.67 7.82
CA LYS A 218 2.72 -14.96 9.06
C LYS A 218 1.40 -14.18 8.93
N MET A 219 1.24 -13.40 7.86
CA MET A 219 0.02 -12.62 7.60
C MET A 219 -1.20 -13.52 7.36
N ALA A 220 -1.01 -14.68 6.74
CA ALA A 220 -2.07 -15.67 6.53
C ALA A 220 -2.58 -16.29 7.83
N SER A 221 -1.74 -16.34 8.88
CA SER A 221 -2.08 -16.94 10.17
C SER A 221 -2.40 -15.92 11.27
N THR A 222 -2.21 -14.62 11.00
CA THR A 222 -2.47 -13.54 11.96
C THR A 222 -3.89 -13.00 11.78
N PRO A 223 -4.77 -13.10 12.81
CA PRO A 223 -6.13 -12.56 12.74
C PRO A 223 -6.15 -11.05 12.48
N HIS A 224 -7.04 -10.59 11.61
CA HIS A 224 -7.20 -9.17 11.30
C HIS A 224 -8.66 -8.83 10.95
N PRO A 225 -9.26 -7.78 11.55
CA PRO A 225 -8.71 -6.92 12.60
C PRO A 225 -8.48 -7.67 13.93
N PRO A 226 -7.79 -7.08 14.92
CA PRO A 226 -7.54 -7.74 16.21
C PRO A 226 -8.81 -8.31 16.84
N GLY A 227 -8.78 -9.59 17.22
CA GLY A 227 -9.93 -10.30 17.79
C GLY A 227 -10.86 -10.99 16.77
N ALA A 228 -10.62 -10.83 15.46
CA ALA A 228 -11.34 -11.57 14.44
C ALA A 228 -11.11 -13.09 14.55
N ARG A 229 -12.10 -13.88 14.10
CA ARG A 229 -12.06 -15.36 14.19
C ARG A 229 -11.90 -16.06 12.84
N ASP A 230 -12.22 -15.36 11.76
CA ASP A 230 -12.42 -15.90 10.41
C ASP A 230 -11.66 -15.13 9.33
N THR A 231 -10.96 -14.06 9.72
CA THR A 231 -10.26 -13.15 8.81
C THR A 231 -8.86 -12.87 9.29
N THR A 232 -7.96 -12.58 8.34
CA THR A 232 -6.51 -12.52 8.55
C THR A 232 -5.92 -11.31 7.85
N GLN A 233 -4.67 -10.96 8.14
CA GLN A 233 -4.04 -9.78 7.54
C GLN A 233 -4.03 -9.84 6.00
N LEU A 234 -3.92 -11.03 5.40
CA LEU A 234 -4.04 -11.18 3.94
C LEU A 234 -5.43 -10.81 3.40
N HIS A 235 -6.51 -11.04 4.16
CA HIS A 235 -7.84 -10.60 3.76
C HIS A 235 -7.93 -9.07 3.69
N GLY A 236 -7.22 -8.39 4.60
CA GLY A 236 -7.09 -6.93 4.68
C GLY A 236 -6.20 -6.29 3.62
N MET A 237 -5.41 -7.08 2.89
CA MET A 237 -4.66 -6.54 1.74
C MET A 237 -5.62 -6.30 0.57
N ASP A 238 -5.84 -5.01 0.26
CA ASP A 238 -6.68 -4.58 -0.85
C ASP A 238 -6.01 -4.86 -2.20
N LEU A 239 -4.74 -4.47 -2.29
CA LEU A 239 -3.89 -4.62 -3.45
C LEU A 239 -2.43 -4.58 -2.99
N LEU A 240 -1.61 -5.50 -3.51
CA LEU A 240 -0.16 -5.43 -3.40
C LEU A 240 0.41 -4.81 -4.68
N VAL A 241 0.98 -3.62 -4.55
CA VAL A 241 1.72 -2.94 -5.62
C VAL A 241 3.21 -3.18 -5.36
N LEU A 242 3.78 -4.15 -6.07
CA LEU A 242 5.20 -4.50 -5.97
C LEU A 242 6.01 -3.72 -7.00
N LEU A 243 6.98 -2.93 -6.54
CA LEU A 243 7.92 -2.18 -7.37
C LEU A 243 9.25 -2.94 -7.40
N ASP A 244 9.71 -3.23 -8.61
CA ASP A 244 10.96 -3.96 -8.84
C ASP A 244 11.54 -3.59 -10.22
N LEU A 245 12.87 -3.62 -10.33
CA LEU A 245 13.63 -3.32 -11.54
C LEU A 245 13.29 -1.96 -12.20
N ILE A 246 13.05 -0.93 -11.38
CA ILE A 246 12.71 0.43 -11.84
C ILE A 246 13.94 1.35 -11.81
N GLY A 247 14.13 2.14 -12.88
CA GLY A 247 15.15 3.20 -12.95
C GLY A 247 15.95 3.23 -14.25
N ALA A 248 15.87 2.15 -15.04
CA ALA A 248 16.40 2.12 -16.40
C ALA A 248 15.56 2.98 -17.37
N PRO A 249 16.13 3.49 -18.47
CA PRO A 249 15.38 4.22 -19.49
C PRO A 249 14.40 3.31 -20.24
N ASN A 250 13.29 3.90 -20.70
CA ASN A 250 12.25 3.23 -21.51
C ASN A 250 11.65 1.95 -20.88
N PRO A 251 11.22 1.97 -19.61
CA PRO A 251 10.59 0.80 -19.01
C PRO A 251 9.23 0.52 -19.67
N THR A 252 8.91 -0.76 -19.83
CA THR A 252 7.59 -1.22 -20.27
C THR A 252 7.01 -2.11 -19.18
N PHE A 253 5.85 -1.74 -18.64
CA PHE A 253 5.14 -2.51 -17.62
C PHE A 253 3.98 -3.29 -18.27
N PRO A 254 4.00 -4.63 -18.30
CA PRO A 254 2.88 -5.43 -18.78
C PRO A 254 1.71 -5.45 -17.78
N ASN A 255 0.49 -5.66 -18.29
CA ASN A 255 -0.66 -5.98 -17.45
C ASN A 255 -0.71 -7.49 -17.20
N PHE A 256 -0.20 -7.93 -16.04
CA PHE A 256 -0.02 -9.35 -15.74
C PHE A 256 -1.29 -10.08 -15.27
N PHE A 257 -2.18 -9.41 -14.51
CA PHE A 257 -3.25 -10.10 -13.77
C PHE A 257 -4.64 -9.51 -14.06
N PRO A 258 -5.63 -10.35 -14.44
CA PRO A 258 -6.99 -9.88 -14.71
C PRO A 258 -7.68 -9.18 -13.54
N ASN A 259 -7.47 -9.64 -12.31
CA ASN A 259 -8.11 -9.11 -11.11
C ASN A 259 -7.60 -7.71 -10.71
N SER A 260 -6.41 -7.30 -11.16
CA SER A 260 -5.86 -5.95 -10.95
C SER A 260 -5.83 -5.10 -12.23
N ALA A 261 -6.28 -5.62 -13.37
CA ALA A 261 -6.27 -4.94 -14.67
C ALA A 261 -6.94 -3.55 -14.64
N ARG A 262 -8.03 -3.40 -13.88
CA ARG A 262 -8.71 -2.10 -13.71
C ARG A 262 -7.82 -1.05 -13.05
N TRP A 263 -6.95 -1.45 -12.11
CA TRP A 263 -5.98 -0.57 -11.46
C TRP A 263 -4.78 -0.29 -12.37
N PHE A 264 -4.34 -1.27 -13.15
CA PHE A 264 -3.33 -1.05 -14.19
C PHE A 264 -3.81 -0.02 -15.24
N GLN A 265 -5.06 -0.09 -15.68
CA GLN A 265 -5.67 0.92 -16.57
C GLN A 265 -5.70 2.32 -15.94
N ARG A 266 -5.83 2.42 -14.61
CA ARG A 266 -5.69 3.71 -13.90
C ARG A 266 -4.26 4.24 -13.98
N LEU A 267 -3.23 3.40 -13.86
CA LEU A 267 -1.84 3.81 -14.09
C LEU A 267 -1.64 4.32 -15.52
N GLN A 268 -2.19 3.64 -16.52
CA GLN A 268 -2.14 4.11 -17.92
C GLN A 268 -2.83 5.47 -18.10
N ALA A 269 -4.02 5.66 -17.50
CA ALA A 269 -4.74 6.91 -17.59
C ALA A 269 -3.96 8.07 -16.94
N ILE A 270 -3.35 7.84 -15.78
CA ILE A 270 -2.52 8.82 -15.09
C ILE A 270 -1.27 9.15 -15.93
N GLY A 271 -0.57 8.13 -16.44
CA GLY A 271 0.65 8.33 -17.24
C GLY A 271 0.44 9.10 -18.54
N LYS A 272 -0.73 8.96 -19.19
CA LYS A 272 -1.08 9.72 -20.42
C LYS A 272 -1.28 11.21 -20.20
N HIS A 273 -1.59 11.66 -18.98
CA HIS A 273 -1.81 13.08 -18.68
C HIS A 273 -0.52 13.89 -18.47
N HIS A 274 0.66 13.26 -18.58
CA HIS A 274 1.97 13.87 -18.32
C HIS A 274 2.89 13.93 -19.57
N TYR A 275 2.37 13.60 -20.75
CA TYR A 275 3.03 13.80 -22.05
C TYR A 275 2.23 14.77 -22.92
#